data_AF-A0A183JNT9-F1
#
_entry.id   AF-A0A183JNT9-F1
#
_cell.length_a   1.000
_cell.length_b   1.000
_cell.length_c   1.000
_cell.angle_alpha   90.00
_cell.angle_beta   90.00
_cell.angle_gamma   90.00
#
_symmetry.space_group_name_H-M   'P 1'
#
loop_
_entity.id
_entity.type
_entity.pdbx_description
1 polymer ?
#
loop_
_entity_poly.entity_id
_entity_poly.type
_entity_poly.pdbx_seq_one_letter_code
_entity_poly.pdbx_strand_id
1 'polypeptide(L)'
;MHHWILNPIKEGSESEMIEEDQEKAEAVSNYFGAVFTQEPPIDKEPDQNTESKNHLLTVDFDQDDVLKALSTLNMEKSTGPDELHPKILRNIVQYISRLH
;
A
#
# COMPACT_ATOMS: atom_id res chain seq x y z
N MET A 1 -35.36 -24.13 -0.19
CA MET A 1 -33.98 -24.53 0.18
C MET A 1 -33.34 -23.28 0.76
N HIS A 2 -33.13 -23.23 2.07
CA HIS A 2 -32.41 -22.13 2.69
C HIS A 2 -30.91 -22.39 2.52
N HIS A 3 -30.20 -21.38 2.00
CA HIS A 3 -28.76 -21.44 1.77
C HIS A 3 -28.08 -21.01 3.07
N TRP A 4 -27.42 -21.94 3.76
CA TRP A 4 -26.80 -21.70 5.06
C TRP A 4 -25.30 -21.51 4.91
N ILE A 5 -24.77 -20.38 5.41
CA ILE A 5 -23.35 -20.07 5.39
C ILE A 5 -22.76 -20.48 6.75
N LEU A 6 -21.72 -21.32 6.72
CA LEU A 6 -20.91 -21.65 7.90
C LEU A 6 -20.18 -20.40 8.39
N ASN A 7 -20.22 -20.16 9.71
CA ASN A 7 -19.56 -19.01 10.33
C ASN A 7 -18.07 -19.34 10.62
N PRO A 8 -17.09 -18.70 9.96
CA PRO A 8 -15.67 -18.98 10.16
C PRO A 8 -15.06 -18.29 11.40
N ILE A 9 -15.89 -17.64 12.23
CA ILE A 9 -15.43 -16.61 13.19
C ILE A 9 -15.21 -17.15 14.62
N LYS A 10 -15.72 -18.35 14.97
CA LYS A 10 -15.59 -18.92 16.32
C LYS A 10 -14.48 -19.99 16.34
N GLU A 11 -13.38 -19.72 17.02
CA GLU A 11 -12.27 -20.68 17.18
C GLU A 11 -12.41 -21.44 18.51
N GLY A 12 -12.83 -22.70 18.43
CA GLY A 12 -12.91 -23.62 19.58
C GLY A 12 -14.14 -24.53 19.57
N SER A 13 -13.91 -25.79 19.20
CA SER A 13 -14.76 -26.98 19.37
C SER A 13 -16.25 -26.88 19.01
N GLU A 14 -16.57 -27.58 17.91
CA GLU A 14 -17.88 -27.81 17.32
C GLU A 14 -18.45 -26.62 16.54
N SER A 15 -18.89 -26.95 15.32
CA SER A 15 -19.58 -26.10 14.36
C SER A 15 -20.93 -25.64 14.93
N GLU A 16 -20.91 -24.82 15.98
CA GLU A 16 -22.12 -24.22 16.54
C GLU A 16 -22.61 -23.17 15.55
N MET A 17 -23.65 -23.55 14.81
CA MET A 17 -24.28 -22.71 13.81
C MET A 17 -25.08 -21.62 14.52
N ILE A 18 -24.67 -20.38 14.29
CA ILE A 18 -25.43 -19.21 14.74
C ILE A 18 -26.55 -18.95 13.72
N GLU A 19 -27.79 -19.27 14.09
CA GLU A 19 -28.95 -19.08 13.21
C GLU A 19 -29.51 -17.66 13.30
N GLU A 20 -29.46 -17.03 14.48
CA GLU A 20 -30.04 -15.71 14.74
C GLU A 20 -29.23 -14.57 14.08
N ASP A 21 -29.93 -13.67 13.39
CA ASP A 21 -29.30 -12.57 12.64
C ASP A 21 -28.52 -11.61 13.54
N GLN A 22 -29.01 -11.36 14.75
CA GLN A 22 -28.34 -10.50 15.73
C GLN A 22 -26.99 -11.10 16.16
N GLU A 23 -26.97 -12.37 16.50
CA GLU A 23 -25.77 -13.06 16.97
C GLU A 23 -24.72 -13.18 15.85
N LYS A 24 -25.17 -13.33 14.58
CA LYS A 24 -24.27 -13.23 13.41
C LYS A 24 -23.65 -11.84 13.27
N ALA A 25 -24.45 -10.79 13.40
CA ALA A 25 -23.96 -9.42 13.30
C ALA A 25 -22.94 -9.10 14.41
N GLU A 26 -23.18 -9.57 15.62
CA GLU A 26 -22.28 -9.39 16.76
C GLU A 26 -20.96 -10.17 16.58
N ALA A 27 -21.01 -11.43 16.14
CA ALA A 27 -19.81 -12.22 15.87
C ALA A 27 -18.91 -11.54 14.83
N VAL A 28 -19.49 -11.04 13.73
CA VAL A 28 -18.78 -10.29 12.69
C VAL A 28 -18.19 -9.00 13.24
N SER A 29 -19.00 -8.20 13.95
CA SER A 29 -18.56 -6.94 14.55
C SER A 29 -17.37 -7.14 15.49
N ASN A 30 -17.43 -8.16 16.36
CA ASN A 30 -16.38 -8.45 17.34
C ASN A 30 -15.08 -8.90 16.66
N TYR A 31 -15.16 -9.75 15.64
CA TYR A 31 -13.98 -10.21 14.90
C TYR A 31 -13.28 -9.07 14.15
N PHE A 32 -14.04 -8.29 13.39
CA PHE A 32 -13.47 -7.16 12.66
C PHE A 32 -12.99 -6.07 13.62
N GLY A 33 -13.70 -5.84 14.73
CA GLY A 33 -13.28 -4.96 15.81
C GLY A 33 -11.91 -5.31 16.38
N ALA A 34 -11.63 -6.60 16.57
CA ALA A 34 -10.38 -7.09 17.17
C ALA A 34 -9.14 -6.92 16.28
N VAL A 35 -9.31 -6.82 14.96
CA VAL A 35 -8.19 -6.63 14.02
C VAL A 35 -7.87 -5.15 13.75
N PHE A 36 -8.70 -4.23 14.22
CA PHE A 36 -8.38 -2.80 14.14
C PHE A 36 -7.36 -2.40 15.20
N THR A 37 -6.37 -1.63 14.79
CA THR A 37 -5.42 -0.99 15.71
C THR A 37 -6.16 0.05 16.54
N GLN A 38 -5.99 0.01 17.87
CA GLN A 38 -6.46 1.09 18.74
C GLN A 38 -5.54 2.30 18.58
N GLU A 39 -6.03 3.33 17.89
CA GLU A 39 -5.30 4.59 17.77
C GLU A 39 -5.26 5.31 19.13
N PRO A 40 -4.14 6.00 19.45
CA PRO A 40 -4.08 6.82 20.66
C PRO A 40 -5.10 7.97 20.58
N PRO A 41 -5.59 8.48 21.74
CA PRO A 41 -6.44 9.66 21.76
C PRO A 41 -5.79 10.83 20.99
N ILE A 42 -6.61 11.63 20.30
CA ILE A 42 -6.17 12.78 19.46
C ILE A 42 -5.19 13.69 20.20
N ASP A 43 -5.34 13.85 21.52
CA ASP A 43 -4.45 14.66 22.37
C ASP A 43 -3.00 14.16 22.45
N LYS A 44 -2.72 12.95 21.94
CA LYS A 44 -1.40 12.32 21.85
C LYS A 44 -0.93 12.14 20.41
N GLU A 45 -1.71 12.57 19.43
CA GLU A 45 -1.22 12.62 18.06
C GLU A 45 -0.05 13.60 17.99
N PRO A 46 1.05 13.24 17.31
CA PRO A 46 2.10 14.21 17.04
C PRO A 46 1.47 15.38 16.31
N ASP A 47 1.69 16.61 16.82
CA ASP A 47 1.20 17.83 16.20
C ASP A 47 1.53 17.80 14.71
N GLN A 48 0.51 17.83 13.84
CA GLN A 48 0.70 17.87 12.40
C GLN A 48 1.43 19.15 11.95
N ASN A 49 1.51 20.14 12.84
CA ASN A 49 2.28 21.37 12.70
C ASN A 49 3.67 21.28 13.36
N THR A 50 4.12 20.09 13.79
CA THR A 50 5.55 19.88 14.01
C THR A 50 6.19 20.08 12.65
N GLU A 51 6.80 21.24 12.42
CA GLU A 51 7.58 21.53 11.22
C GLU A 51 8.38 20.27 10.92
N SER A 52 8.00 19.55 9.86
CA SER A 52 8.75 18.38 9.45
C SER A 52 10.12 18.93 9.18
N LYS A 53 11.06 18.67 10.09
CA LYS A 53 12.44 19.04 9.84
C LYS A 53 12.75 18.28 8.57
N ASN A 54 12.89 19.03 7.49
CA ASN A 54 13.07 18.61 6.11
C ASN A 54 14.41 17.86 5.96
N HIS A 55 14.66 16.86 6.81
CA HIS A 55 15.89 16.09 6.92
C HIS A 55 16.05 15.10 5.76
N LEU A 56 15.09 15.06 4.83
CA LEU A 56 15.13 14.24 3.62
C LEU A 56 15.45 15.05 2.35
N LEU A 57 15.68 16.36 2.41
CA LEU A 57 15.71 17.22 1.21
C LEU A 57 17.04 17.27 0.44
N THR A 58 17.92 16.29 0.56
CA THR A 58 19.05 16.20 -0.37
C THR A 58 19.35 14.75 -0.69
N VAL A 59 18.59 14.22 -1.64
CA VAL A 59 18.96 12.99 -2.35
C VAL A 59 19.69 13.44 -3.61
N ASP A 60 21.01 13.29 -3.61
CA ASP A 60 21.80 13.42 -4.82
C ASP A 60 21.78 12.08 -5.56
N PHE A 61 21.47 12.14 -6.85
CA PHE A 61 21.61 11.01 -7.76
C PHE A 61 22.80 11.30 -8.66
N ASP A 62 23.70 10.33 -8.76
CA ASP A 62 24.81 10.43 -9.69
C ASP A 62 24.45 9.83 -11.06
N GLN A 63 25.37 9.97 -12.02
CA GLN A 63 25.19 9.43 -13.37
C GLN A 63 24.92 7.92 -13.35
N ASP A 64 25.58 7.16 -12.47
CA ASP A 64 25.48 5.70 -12.40
C ASP A 64 24.12 5.26 -11.85
N ASP A 65 23.54 6.01 -10.91
CA ASP A 65 22.18 5.80 -10.42
C ASP A 65 21.16 5.91 -11.56
N VAL A 66 21.28 6.95 -12.38
CA VAL A 66 20.38 7.19 -13.53
C VAL A 66 20.57 6.10 -14.59
N LEU A 67 21.81 5.73 -14.90
CA LEU A 67 22.13 4.64 -15.82
C LEU A 67 21.53 3.31 -15.33
N LYS A 68 21.68 3.01 -14.04
CA LYS A 68 21.15 1.80 -13.43
C LYS A 68 19.63 1.76 -13.53
N ALA A 69 18.94 2.82 -13.13
CA ALA A 69 17.48 2.91 -13.20
C ALA A 69 16.98 2.68 -14.64
N LEU A 70 17.55 3.38 -15.61
CA LEU A 70 17.15 3.28 -17.02
C LEU A 70 17.57 1.95 -17.67
N SER A 71 18.64 1.29 -17.21
CA SER A 71 19.05 -0.03 -17.70
C SER A 71 18.04 -1.12 -17.36
N THR A 72 17.39 -0.99 -16.19
CA THR A 72 16.38 -1.92 -15.66
C THR A 72 14.96 -1.61 -16.14
N LEU A 73 14.78 -0.51 -16.88
CA LEU A 73 13.48 -0.09 -17.39
C LEU A 73 12.94 -1.11 -18.40
N ASN A 74 11.72 -1.60 -18.16
CA ASN A 74 11.05 -2.53 -19.06
C ASN A 74 10.55 -1.81 -20.32
N MET A 75 11.12 -2.17 -21.47
CA MET A 75 10.85 -1.56 -22.77
C MET A 75 9.46 -1.89 -23.34
N GLU A 76 8.78 -2.91 -22.83
CA GLU A 76 7.47 -3.37 -23.32
C GLU A 76 6.29 -2.80 -22.51
N LYS A 77 6.57 -1.88 -21.58
CA LYS A 77 5.53 -1.15 -20.84
C LYS A 77 4.90 -0.05 -21.69
N SER A 78 3.65 0.26 -21.38
CA SER A 78 2.94 1.38 -21.98
C SER A 78 3.54 2.71 -21.55
N THR A 79 3.34 3.70 -22.40
CA THR A 79 3.69 5.09 -22.16
C THR A 79 2.92 5.70 -20.98
N GLY A 80 3.58 6.57 -20.22
CA GLY A 80 2.97 7.34 -19.13
C GLY A 80 2.18 8.56 -19.62
N PRO A 81 1.69 9.41 -18.69
CA PRO A 81 1.01 10.66 -19.02
C PRO A 81 1.94 11.72 -19.65
N ASP A 82 3.26 11.47 -19.63
CA ASP A 82 4.29 12.28 -20.30
C ASP A 82 4.46 11.95 -21.78
N GLU A 83 3.73 10.95 -22.29
CA GLU A 83 3.79 10.46 -23.67
C GLU A 83 5.17 9.91 -24.09
N LEU A 84 6.08 9.66 -23.14
CA LEU A 84 7.41 9.10 -23.39
C LEU A 84 7.44 7.57 -23.28
N HIS A 85 7.60 6.90 -24.42
CA HIS A 85 7.71 5.43 -24.44
C HIS A 85 9.05 4.97 -23.83
N PRO A 86 9.08 3.91 -22.99
CA PRO A 86 10.30 3.39 -22.36
C PRO A 86 11.47 3.14 -23.31
N LYS A 87 11.19 2.66 -24.53
CA LYS A 87 12.17 2.47 -25.61
C LYS A 87 12.96 3.74 -25.95
N ILE A 88 12.32 4.91 -25.89
CA ILE A 88 12.96 6.19 -26.17
C ILE A 88 13.99 6.47 -25.07
N LEU A 89 13.57 6.40 -23.81
CA LEU A 89 14.43 6.63 -22.63
C LEU A 89 15.66 5.71 -22.62
N ARG A 90 15.46 4.44 -23.02
CA ARG A 90 16.54 3.44 -23.15
C ARG A 90 17.57 3.80 -24.23
N ASN A 91 17.14 4.43 -25.31
CA ASN A 91 18.02 4.83 -26.42
C ASN A 91 18.79 6.13 -26.13
N ILE A 92 18.20 7.07 -25.37
CA ILE A 92 18.83 8.36 -25.04
C ILE A 92 19.48 8.40 -23.67
N VAL A 93 19.64 7.23 -23.02
CA VAL A 93 20.16 7.09 -21.65
C VAL A 93 21.50 7.80 -21.42
N GLN A 94 22.39 7.78 -22.42
CA GLN A 94 23.71 8.41 -22.33
C GLN A 94 23.63 9.94 -22.28
N TYR A 95 22.56 10.53 -22.80
CA TYR A 95 22.32 11.97 -22.75
C TYR A 95 21.64 12.35 -21.43
N ILE A 96 20.60 11.61 -21.03
CA ILE A 96 19.85 11.89 -19.79
C ILE A 96 20.76 11.76 -18.56
N SER A 97 21.59 10.73 -18.51
CA SER A 97 22.46 10.45 -17.37
C SER A 97 23.57 11.49 -17.13
N ARG A 98 23.81 12.40 -18.10
CA ARG A 98 24.79 13.49 -18.00
C ARG A 98 24.17 14.84 -17.64
N LEU A 99 22.85 14.92 -17.52
CA LEU A 99 22.13 16.16 -17.18
C LEU A 99 22.08 16.43 -15.67
N HIS A 100 22.65 15.52 -14.87
CA HIS A 100 22.70 15.56 -13.41
C HIS A 100 24.14 15.65 -12.94
#